data_AF-A0A1G9ER11-F1
#
_entry.id   AF-A0A1G9ER11-F1
#
_cell.length_a   1.000
_cell.length_b   1.000
_cell.length_c   1.000
_cell.angle_alpha   90.00
_cell.angle_beta   90.00
_cell.angle_gamma   90.00
#
_symmetry.space_group_name_H-M   'P 1'
#
loop_
_entity.id
_entity.type
_entity.pdbx_description
1 polymer ?
#
loop_
_entity_poly.entity_id
_entity_poly.type
_entity_poly.pdbx_seq_one_letter_code
_entity_poly.pdbx_strand_id
1 'polypeptide(L)'
;MINQTGDSAQASFTTETIPTHFLRRAWMEKIGITNVMLAKRFDLTPARVSSIIRGGECPQKYIDILRDEYEMPTNILPDRSREKTGPKPKTK
;
A
#
# COMPACT_ATOMS: atom_id res chain seq x y z
N MET A 1 48.53 26.64 -11.71
CA MET A 1 47.99 25.70 -10.70
C MET A 1 46.49 25.85 -10.71
N ILE A 2 45.74 24.88 -11.24
CA ILE A 2 44.28 24.90 -11.30
C ILE A 2 43.75 23.78 -10.39
N ASN A 3 42.95 24.15 -9.40
CA ASN A 3 42.26 23.22 -8.52
C ASN A 3 41.11 22.59 -9.30
N GLN A 4 41.17 21.28 -9.58
CA GLN A 4 40.00 20.50 -9.99
C GLN A 4 39.51 19.68 -8.79
N THR A 5 38.50 20.23 -8.14
CA THR A 5 37.76 19.61 -7.04
C THR A 5 36.62 18.78 -7.61
N GLY A 6 36.53 17.54 -7.14
CA GLY A 6 35.26 16.84 -6.97
C GLY A 6 34.71 16.17 -8.21
N ASP A 7 35.18 14.93 -8.43
CA ASP A 7 34.46 13.88 -9.14
C ASP A 7 33.04 13.79 -8.54
N SER A 8 32.11 14.50 -9.17
CA SER A 8 30.70 14.44 -8.82
C SER A 8 30.20 13.16 -9.48
N ALA A 9 30.29 12.06 -8.74
CA ALA A 9 29.66 10.80 -9.10
C ALA A 9 28.17 11.06 -9.32
N GLN A 10 27.79 11.28 -10.58
CA GLN A 10 26.42 11.37 -11.01
C GLN A 10 25.81 10.00 -10.75
N ALA A 11 25.00 9.89 -9.70
CA ALA A 11 24.27 8.66 -9.41
C ALA A 11 23.46 8.30 -10.66
N SER A 12 23.77 7.14 -11.24
CA SER A 12 23.02 6.58 -12.35
C SER A 12 21.57 6.43 -11.91
N PHE A 13 20.65 7.19 -12.51
CA PHE A 13 19.21 6.95 -12.39
C PHE A 13 18.91 5.60 -13.05
N THR A 14 19.16 4.52 -12.33
CA THR A 14 18.57 3.21 -12.65
C THR A 14 17.08 3.41 -12.70
N THR A 15 16.41 2.91 -13.73
CA THR A 15 14.97 3.01 -13.96
C THR A 15 14.18 2.66 -12.69
N GLU A 16 13.95 3.64 -11.82
CA GLU A 16 13.31 3.42 -10.52
C GLU A 16 11.86 3.07 -10.80
N THR A 17 11.54 1.79 -10.65
CA THR A 17 10.18 1.30 -10.78
C THR A 17 9.33 1.98 -9.72
N ILE A 18 8.28 2.69 -10.13
CA ILE A 18 7.38 3.40 -9.22
C ILE A 18 6.86 2.41 -8.18
N PRO A 19 7.07 2.65 -6.87
CA PRO A 19 6.58 1.74 -5.84
C PRO A 19 5.06 1.57 -5.90
N THR A 20 4.58 0.33 -5.77
CA THR A 20 3.14 -0.01 -5.94
C THR A 20 2.20 0.80 -5.05
N HIS A 21 2.65 1.24 -3.87
CA HIS A 21 1.83 2.07 -2.99
C HIS A 21 1.50 3.46 -3.58
N PHE A 22 2.37 4.02 -4.42
CA PHE A 22 2.04 5.24 -5.17
C PHE A 22 0.98 4.97 -6.24
N LEU A 23 1.06 3.81 -6.91
CA LEU A 23 0.05 3.40 -7.88
C LEU A 23 -1.33 3.22 -7.24
N ARG A 24 -1.38 2.61 -6.04
CA ARG A 24 -2.62 2.49 -5.25
C ARG A 24 -3.19 3.86 -4.89
N ARG A 25 -2.35 4.80 -4.47
CA ARG A 25 -2.76 6.18 -4.14
C ARG A 25 -3.32 6.91 -5.35
N ALA A 26 -2.58 6.91 -6.46
CA ALA A 26 -3.00 7.55 -7.70
C ALA A 26 -4.32 6.95 -8.22
N TRP A 27 -4.49 5.63 -8.11
CA TRP A 27 -5.74 4.98 -8.45
C TRP A 27 -6.89 5.44 -7.55
N MET A 28 -6.70 5.46 -6.23
CA MET A 28 -7.73 5.92 -5.29
C MET A 28 -8.17 7.36 -5.58
N GLU A 29 -7.22 8.25 -5.86
CA GLU A 29 -7.48 9.63 -6.25
C GLU A 29 -8.27 9.71 -7.56
N LYS A 30 -7.89 8.92 -8.57
CA LYS A 30 -8.56 8.87 -9.89
C LYS A 30 -10.04 8.52 -9.79
N ILE A 31 -10.42 7.61 -8.88
CA ILE A 31 -11.81 7.16 -8.72
C ILE A 31 -12.52 7.84 -7.54
N GLY A 32 -11.89 8.83 -6.90
CA GLY A 32 -12.49 9.61 -5.82
C GLY A 32 -12.67 8.86 -4.49
N ILE A 33 -11.92 7.78 -4.25
CA ILE A 33 -11.96 7.06 -2.97
C ILE A 33 -10.98 7.67 -1.99
N THR A 34 -11.46 7.94 -0.77
CA THR A 34 -10.62 8.41 0.34
C THR A 34 -10.36 7.32 1.37
N ASN A 35 -9.30 7.46 2.15
CA ASN A 35 -9.04 6.58 3.31
C ASN A 35 -10.20 6.56 4.30
N VAL A 36 -10.95 7.67 4.42
CA VAL A 36 -12.09 7.79 5.32
C VAL A 36 -13.28 6.94 4.83
N MET A 37 -13.51 6.89 3.52
CA MET A 37 -14.55 6.03 2.93
C MET A 37 -14.23 4.55 3.14
N LEU A 38 -13.00 4.13 2.81
CA LEU A 38 -12.55 2.76 3.04
C LEU A 38 -12.55 2.41 4.53
N ALA A 39 -12.21 3.34 5.41
CA ALA A 39 -12.25 3.14 6.86
C ALA A 39 -13.65 2.79 7.34
N LYS A 40 -14.67 3.52 6.88
CA LYS A 40 -16.08 3.19 7.16
C LYS A 40 -16.47 1.83 6.59
N ARG A 41 -16.02 1.50 5.37
CA ARG A 41 -16.37 0.23 4.72
C ARG A 41 -15.71 -0.98 5.40
N PHE A 42 -14.47 -0.81 5.85
CA PHE A 42 -13.68 -1.89 6.47
C PHE A 42 -13.92 -2.01 7.98
N ASP A 43 -14.67 -1.09 8.58
CA ASP A 43 -14.79 -0.93 10.03
C ASP A 43 -13.40 -0.78 10.70
N LEU A 44 -12.59 0.12 10.15
CA LEU A 44 -11.22 0.41 10.58
C LEU A 44 -11.01 1.91 10.76
N THR A 45 -9.89 2.29 11.38
CA THR A 45 -9.48 3.70 11.40
C THR A 45 -8.85 4.12 10.06
N PRO A 46 -8.95 5.41 9.65
CA PRO A 46 -8.29 5.91 8.44
C PRO A 46 -6.76 5.71 8.46
N ALA A 47 -6.16 5.75 9.65
CA ALA A 47 -4.73 5.46 9.83
C ALA A 47 -4.42 4.00 9.46
N ARG A 48 -5.26 3.04 9.86
CA ARG A 48 -5.07 1.63 9.53
C ARG A 48 -5.22 1.37 8.03
N VAL A 49 -6.19 2.03 7.39
CA VAL A 49 -6.32 1.99 5.92
C VAL A 49 -5.07 2.56 5.25
N SER A 50 -4.55 3.70 5.72
CA SER A 50 -3.31 4.27 5.19
C SER A 50 -2.14 3.28 5.27
N SER A 51 -2.01 2.57 6.40
CA SER A 51 -1.00 1.51 6.56
C SER A 51 -1.21 0.32 5.63
N ILE A 52 -2.46 -0.08 5.36
CA ILE A 52 -2.78 -1.14 4.39
C ILE A 52 -2.39 -0.72 2.97
N ILE A 53 -2.80 0.47 2.53
CA ILE A 53 -2.50 0.98 1.19
C ILE A 53 -0.99 1.14 0.98
N ARG A 54 -0.28 1.63 2.01
CA ARG A 54 1.17 1.78 1.98
C ARG A 54 1.93 0.46 2.07
N GLY A 55 1.56 -0.39 3.03
CA GLY A 55 2.22 -1.67 3.30
C GLY A 55 1.91 -2.73 2.25
N GLY A 56 0.78 -2.61 1.55
CA GLY A 56 0.39 -3.55 0.52
C GLY A 56 -0.04 -4.91 1.03
N GLU A 57 -0.39 -5.02 2.31
CA GLU A 57 -0.86 -6.28 2.90
C GLU A 57 -2.14 -6.05 3.72
N CYS A 58 -3.14 -6.91 3.53
CA CYS A 58 -4.34 -6.91 4.37
C CYS A 58 -5.06 -8.27 4.40
N PRO A 59 -5.99 -8.49 5.36
CA PRO A 59 -6.86 -9.66 5.36
C PRO A 59 -7.64 -9.83 4.04
N GLN A 60 -7.89 -11.08 3.66
CA GLN A 60 -8.56 -11.44 2.40
C GLN A 60 -9.89 -10.70 2.21
N LYS A 61 -10.68 -10.56 3.29
CA LYS A 61 -11.95 -9.83 3.26
C LYS A 61 -11.85 -8.40 2.71
N TYR A 62 -10.75 -7.69 2.95
CA TYR A 62 -10.57 -6.33 2.44
C TYR A 62 -10.06 -6.33 1.00
N ILE A 63 -9.29 -7.35 0.60
CA ILE A 63 -8.88 -7.56 -0.80
C ILE A 63 -10.13 -7.82 -1.65
N ASP A 64 -11.03 -8.66 -1.17
CA ASP A 64 -12.29 -8.98 -1.85
C ASP A 64 -13.16 -7.72 -2.01
N ILE A 65 -13.30 -6.90 -0.96
CA ILE A 65 -14.01 -5.61 -1.07
C ILE A 65 -13.33 -4.69 -2.11
N LEU A 66 -11.99 -4.56 -2.08
CA LEU A 66 -11.26 -3.72 -3.03
C LEU A 66 -11.41 -4.21 -4.48
N ARG A 67 -11.42 -5.53 -4.68
CA ARG A 67 -11.55 -6.15 -6.00
C ARG A 67 -12.99 -6.09 -6.51
N ASP A 68 -13.94 -6.50 -5.69
CA ASP A 68 -15.31 -6.80 -6.13
C ASP A 68 -16.23 -5.57 -6.05
N GLU A 69 -16.02 -4.66 -5.08
CA GLU A 69 -16.85 -3.46 -4.93
C GLU A 69 -16.23 -2.21 -5.55
N TYR A 70 -14.90 -2.11 -5.50
CA TYR A 70 -14.18 -0.93 -5.98
C TYR A 70 -13.38 -1.18 -7.26
N GLU A 71 -13.39 -2.41 -7.79
CA GLU A 71 -12.74 -2.78 -9.06
C GLU A 71 -11.24 -2.41 -9.09
N MET A 72 -10.54 -2.55 -7.96
CA MET A 72 -9.11 -2.29 -7.89
C MET A 72 -8.34 -3.27 -8.81
N PRO A 73 -7.49 -2.77 -9.72
CA PRO A 73 -6.70 -3.60 -10.62
C PRO A 73 -5.81 -4.61 -9.89
N THR A 74 -5.76 -5.83 -10.41
CA THR A 74 -5.06 -6.96 -9.78
C THR A 74 -3.57 -6.74 -9.59
N ASN A 75 -2.93 -5.95 -10.46
CA ASN A 75 -1.52 -5.61 -10.38
C ASN A 75 -1.19 -4.64 -9.24
N ILE A 76 -2.19 -3.96 -8.66
CA ILE A 76 -2.02 -3.05 -7.53
C ILE A 76 -2.82 -3.47 -6.29
N LEU A 77 -3.52 -4.60 -6.33
CA LEU A 77 -4.20 -5.13 -5.15
C LEU A 77 -3.18 -5.37 -4.01
N PRO A 78 -3.58 -5.21 -2.75
CA PRO A 78 -2.78 -5.66 -1.62
C PRO A 78 -2.69 -7.20 -1.61
N ASP A 79 -1.56 -7.70 -1.10
CA ASP A 79 -1.37 -9.11 -0.85
C ASP A 79 -2.10 -9.54 0.42
N ARG A 80 -2.45 -10.83 0.49
CA ARG A 80 -3.03 -11.41 1.70
C ARG A 80 -2.00 -11.39 2.82
N SER A 81 -2.29 -10.63 3.87
CA SER A 81 -1.50 -10.65 5.09
C SER A 81 -1.57 -12.04 5.72
N ARG A 82 -0.42 -12.55 6.21
CA ARG A 82 -0.38 -13.77 7.02
C ARG A 82 -1.15 -13.49 8.31
N GLU A 83 -2.43 -13.86 8.34
CA GLU A 83 -3.26 -13.78 9.53
C GLU A 83 -2.54 -14.54 10.66
N LYS A 84 -1.91 -13.79 11.57
CA LYS A 84 -1.43 -14.38 12.82
C LYS A 84 -2.68 -14.86 13.53
N THR A 85 -2.82 -16.18 13.67
CA THR A 85 -3.82 -16.79 14.55
C THR A 85 -3.80 -15.99 15.85
N GLY A 86 -4.90 -15.32 16.18
CA GLY A 86 -5.01 -14.58 17.44
C GLY A 86 -4.67 -15.51 18.61
N PRO A 87 -4.32 -14.95 19.78
CA PRO A 87 -4.06 -15.77 20.96
C PRO A 87 -5.23 -16.73 21.16
N LYS A 88 -4.96 -18.03 21.04
CA LYS A 88 -5.98 -19.06 21.25
C LYS A 88 -6.52 -18.85 22.67
N PRO A 89 -7.84 -18.76 22.89
CA PRO A 89 -8.37 -18.77 24.24
C PRO A 89 -7.83 -20.01 24.94
N LYS A 90 -7.29 -19.86 26.15
CA LYS A 90 -6.89 -21.01 26.97
C LYS A 90 -8.16 -21.83 27.20
N THR A 91 -8.25 -23.00 26.58
CA THR A 91 -9.27 -23.99 26.92
C THR A 91 -9.14 -24.27 28.41
N LYS A 92 -10.22 -24.08 29.17
CA LYS A 92 -10.29 -24.47 30.59
C LYS A 92 -10.29 -25.99 30.71
#